data_AF-A0A931SWY6-F1
#
_entry.id   AF-A0A931SWY6-F1
#
_cell.length_a   1.000
_cell.length_b   1.000
_cell.length_c   1.000
_cell.angle_alpha   90.00
_cell.angle_beta   90.00
_cell.angle_gamma   90.00
#
_symmetry.space_group_name_H-M   'P 1'
#
loop_
_entity.id
_entity.type
_entity.pdbx_description
1 polymer ?
#
loop_
_entity_poly.entity_id
_entity_poly.type
_entity_poly.pdbx_seq_one_letter_code
_entity_poly.pdbx_strand_id
1 'polypeptide(L)'
;MGDRNVFEVKRRPTHTVIAFAKELAAKGNGRDYKTAIVLGGLSSQIICNIFRLLKEVVSVSFVEQDSNTSFVALACDRQMSMRMCVWRTTFCVLPVVLGNVQAGASIEIAHDMVRRSFLAIEEALRPRGYTLRFLEVTLGVTTENALVIYDVRSELRAPNGDLLFFPRYGDILSPEDTEPLRLAAELTESFCPQPAGPFPSGYFS
;
A
#
# COMPACT_ATOMS: atom_id res chain seq x y z
N MET A 1 -0.89 21.40 -8.78
CA MET A 1 -1.49 21.37 -7.43
C MET A 1 -0.72 20.34 -6.62
N GLY A 2 0.04 20.77 -5.59
CA GLY A 2 0.82 19.84 -4.77
C GLY A 2 -0.09 18.98 -3.90
N ASP A 3 0.20 17.67 -3.82
CA ASP A 3 -0.47 16.80 -2.85
C ASP A 3 -0.14 17.28 -1.45
N ARG A 4 -1.12 17.85 -0.75
CA ARG A 4 -0.99 18.45 0.59
C ARG A 4 -0.60 17.46 1.69
N ASN A 5 -0.39 16.19 1.34
CA ASN A 5 -0.17 15.06 2.23
C ASN A 5 1.21 14.41 2.00
N VAL A 6 1.96 14.88 0.99
CA VAL A 6 3.30 14.39 0.66
C VAL A 6 4.30 15.47 1.05
N PHE A 7 5.16 15.16 2.02
CA PHE A 7 6.21 16.06 2.46
C PHE A 7 7.54 15.53 1.98
N GLU A 8 8.33 16.36 1.28
CA GLU A 8 9.70 15.99 0.96
C GLU A 8 10.51 15.95 2.26
N VAL A 9 11.05 14.76 2.60
CA VAL A 9 11.89 14.59 3.77
C VAL A 9 13.30 14.37 3.28
N LYS A 10 14.10 15.45 3.17
CA LYS A 10 15.54 15.33 2.92
C LYS A 10 16.22 14.78 4.18
N ARG A 11 16.23 13.45 4.36
CA ARG A 11 16.92 12.81 5.49
C ARG A 11 18.07 11.88 5.12
N ARG A 12 18.33 11.58 3.84
CA ARG A 12 19.46 10.70 3.48
C ARG A 12 20.29 11.29 2.33
N PRO A 13 21.64 11.25 2.41
CA PRO A 13 22.53 11.89 1.43
C PRO A 13 22.51 11.25 0.04
N THR A 14 21.87 10.09 -0.13
CA THR A 14 21.91 9.32 -1.37
C THR A 14 20.56 9.23 -2.10
N HIS A 15 19.42 9.48 -1.46
CA HIS A 15 18.10 9.30 -2.09
C HIS A 15 17.09 10.36 -1.62
N THR A 16 16.24 10.83 -2.55
CA THR A 16 15.07 11.66 -2.21
C THR A 16 13.97 10.77 -1.66
N VAL A 17 13.53 11.04 -0.43
CA VAL A 17 12.41 10.35 0.20
C VAL A 17 11.28 11.32 0.51
N ILE A 18 10.06 10.78 0.50
CA ILE A 18 8.83 11.50 0.79
C ILE A 18 8.13 10.84 1.96
N ALA A 19 7.65 11.66 2.89
CA ALA A 19 6.76 11.22 3.95
C ALA A 19 5.31 11.39 3.51
N PHE A 20 4.53 10.38 3.81
CA PHE A 20 3.13 10.25 3.45
C PHE A 20 2.30 10.32 4.72
N ALA A 21 1.49 11.37 4.91
CA ALA A 21 0.63 11.53 6.09
C ALA A 21 -0.84 11.22 5.72
N LYS A 22 -1.38 10.12 6.23
CA LYS A 22 -2.70 9.62 5.83
C LYS A 22 -3.87 10.30 6.54
N GLU A 23 -3.67 10.82 7.73
CA GLU A 23 -4.69 11.59 8.45
C GLU A 23 -5.02 12.91 7.73
N LEU A 24 -4.04 13.50 7.05
CA LEU A 24 -4.26 14.71 6.25
C LEU A 24 -5.04 14.42 4.97
N ALA A 25 -4.79 13.26 4.36
CA ALA A 25 -5.61 12.77 3.24
C ALA A 25 -7.08 12.58 3.64
N ALA A 26 -7.32 12.03 4.83
CA ALA A 26 -8.68 11.89 5.36
C ALA A 26 -9.31 13.23 5.79
N LYS A 27 -8.52 14.17 6.33
CA LYS A 27 -8.99 15.51 6.79
C LYS A 27 -9.28 16.47 5.64
N GLY A 28 -8.52 16.41 4.55
CA GLY A 28 -8.73 17.22 3.33
C GLY A 28 -10.14 17.10 2.73
N ASN A 29 -10.91 16.11 3.20
CA ASN A 29 -12.28 15.79 2.80
C ASN A 29 -13.35 16.35 3.74
N GLY A 30 -13.06 17.40 4.52
CA GLY A 30 -14.06 18.10 5.35
C GLY A 30 -14.49 17.35 6.61
N ARG A 31 -13.68 16.39 7.09
CA ARG A 31 -14.00 15.53 8.24
C ARG A 31 -13.51 16.06 9.55
N ASP A 32 -14.13 15.58 10.63
CA ASP A 32 -13.55 15.78 11.94
C ASP A 32 -12.17 15.10 12.03
N TYR A 33 -11.31 15.71 12.83
CA TYR A 33 -9.92 15.31 12.92
C TYR A 33 -9.73 13.94 13.60
N LYS A 34 -10.67 13.53 14.45
CA LYS A 34 -10.59 12.25 15.18
C LYS A 34 -10.82 11.07 14.24
N THR A 35 -11.86 11.12 13.42
CA THR A 35 -12.13 10.11 12.40
C THR A 35 -11.00 10.03 11.37
N ALA A 36 -10.44 11.19 11.00
CA ALA A 36 -9.31 11.23 10.06
C ALA A 36 -8.06 10.52 10.60
N ILE A 37 -7.74 10.68 11.90
CA ILE A 37 -6.63 9.96 12.55
C ILE A 37 -6.87 8.46 12.55
N VAL A 38 -8.07 8.01 12.93
CA VAL A 38 -8.39 6.56 13.01
C VAL A 38 -8.26 5.90 11.64
N LEU A 39 -8.92 6.46 10.62
CA LEU A 39 -8.89 5.91 9.26
C LEU A 39 -7.47 5.99 8.67
N GLY A 40 -6.77 7.10 8.91
CA GLY A 40 -5.38 7.27 8.49
C GLY A 40 -4.44 6.24 9.13
N GLY A 41 -4.65 5.95 10.41
CA GLY A 41 -3.88 4.97 11.18
C GLY A 41 -4.07 3.55 10.66
N LEU A 42 -5.32 3.09 10.56
CA LEU A 42 -5.65 1.76 10.03
C LEU A 42 -5.12 1.58 8.60
N SER A 43 -5.33 2.59 7.74
CA SER A 43 -4.86 2.59 6.37
C SER A 43 -3.34 2.59 6.27
N SER A 44 -2.62 3.31 7.15
CA SER A 44 -1.16 3.31 7.20
C SER A 44 -0.63 1.93 7.61
N GLN A 45 -1.21 1.34 8.65
CA GLN A 45 -0.85 0.02 9.14
C GLN A 45 -0.99 -1.06 8.06
N ILE A 46 -2.15 -1.11 7.38
CA ILE A 46 -2.41 -2.07 6.29
C ILE A 46 -1.34 -1.94 5.20
N ILE A 47 -1.12 -0.72 4.69
CA ILE A 47 -0.16 -0.48 3.62
C ILE A 47 1.27 -0.85 4.06
N CYS A 48 1.68 -0.46 5.27
CA CYS A 48 3.02 -0.77 5.77
C CYS A 48 3.24 -2.28 5.90
N ASN A 49 2.25 -3.02 6.41
CA ASN A 49 2.35 -4.47 6.54
C ASN A 49 2.42 -5.17 5.17
N ILE A 50 1.62 -4.73 4.20
CA ILE A 50 1.68 -5.23 2.83
C ILE A 50 3.04 -4.94 2.21
N PHE A 51 3.56 -3.71 2.36
CA PHE A 51 4.86 -3.39 1.79
C PHE A 51 6.01 -4.14 2.44
N ARG A 52 5.96 -4.40 3.75
CA ARG A 52 6.93 -5.27 4.43
C ARG A 52 6.91 -6.68 3.84
N LEU A 53 5.72 -7.26 3.65
CA LEU A 53 5.57 -8.56 2.98
C LEU A 53 6.14 -8.54 1.55
N LEU A 54 5.80 -7.52 0.76
CA LEU A 54 6.21 -7.41 -0.64
C LEU A 54 7.71 -7.16 -0.82
N LYS A 55 8.36 -6.47 0.14
CA LYS A 55 9.79 -6.15 0.10
C LYS A 55 10.68 -7.39 0.05
N GLU A 56 10.19 -8.53 0.52
CA GLU A 56 10.88 -9.82 0.46
C GLU A 56 10.91 -10.43 -0.95
N VAL A 57 10.00 -10.01 -1.84
CA VAL A 57 9.81 -10.64 -3.17
C VAL A 57 9.97 -9.68 -4.34
N VAL A 58 9.78 -8.37 -4.14
CA VAL A 58 9.85 -7.34 -5.19
C VAL A 58 10.38 -6.02 -4.67
N SER A 59 10.91 -5.18 -5.57
CA SER A 59 11.31 -3.81 -5.24
C SER A 59 10.10 -2.94 -4.94
N VAL A 60 10.06 -2.36 -3.73
CA VAL A 60 9.01 -1.44 -3.28
C VAL A 60 9.60 -0.09 -2.91
N SER A 61 8.84 0.98 -3.08
CA SER A 61 9.27 2.33 -2.67
C SER A 61 9.32 2.49 -1.15
N PHE A 62 8.59 1.66 -0.40
CA PHE A 62 8.48 1.75 1.05
C PHE A 62 9.84 1.56 1.74
N VAL A 63 10.23 2.56 2.52
CA VAL A 63 11.46 2.54 3.30
C VAL A 63 11.16 2.03 4.71
N GLU A 64 10.34 2.78 5.45
CA GLU A 64 10.00 2.54 6.85
C GLU A 64 8.70 3.24 7.23
N GLN A 65 8.08 2.78 8.32
CA GLN A 65 6.95 3.46 8.92
C GLN A 65 7.48 4.51 9.91
N ASP A 66 7.02 5.75 9.78
CA ASP A 66 7.49 6.89 10.57
C ASP A 66 6.60 7.15 11.79
N SER A 67 5.29 6.92 11.66
CA SER A 67 4.35 6.97 12.76
C SER A 67 3.14 6.06 12.52
N ASN A 68 2.17 6.08 13.43
CA ASN A 68 0.92 5.34 13.25
C ASN A 68 0.15 5.80 12.00
N THR A 69 0.30 7.04 11.56
CA THR A 69 -0.45 7.60 10.42
C THR A 69 0.47 8.01 9.26
N SER A 70 1.78 7.82 9.38
CA SER A 70 2.76 8.17 8.35
C SER A 70 3.80 7.10 8.05
N PHE A 71 4.32 7.14 6.83
CA PHE A 71 5.45 6.32 6.40
C PHE A 71 6.33 7.06 5.39
N VAL A 72 7.57 6.59 5.24
CA VAL A 72 8.56 7.14 4.32
C VAL A 72 8.69 6.21 3.13
N ALA A 73 8.72 6.78 1.93
CA ALA A 73 9.00 6.05 0.70
C ALA A 73 9.97 6.80 -0.21
N LEU A 74 10.59 6.08 -1.14
CA LEU A 74 11.38 6.66 -2.22
C LEU A 74 10.51 7.54 -3.10
N ALA A 75 11.04 8.70 -3.51
CA ALA A 75 10.36 9.56 -4.47
C ALA A 75 10.36 8.91 -5.86
N CYS A 76 9.18 8.79 -6.46
CA CYS A 76 9.00 8.31 -7.83
C CYS A 76 8.61 9.46 -8.76
N ASP A 77 9.07 9.41 -10.01
CA ASP A 77 8.59 10.29 -11.07
C ASP A 77 7.13 9.95 -11.39
N ARG A 78 6.25 10.92 -11.13
CA ARG A 78 4.80 10.79 -11.34
C ARG A 78 4.42 10.76 -12.82
N GLN A 79 5.27 11.24 -13.72
CA GLN A 79 5.05 11.18 -15.18
C GLN A 79 5.39 9.79 -15.74
N MET A 80 6.08 8.95 -14.96
CA MET A 80 6.48 7.60 -15.32
C MET A 80 5.83 6.57 -14.39
N SER A 81 4.50 6.54 -14.40
CA SER A 81 3.72 5.60 -13.60
C SER A 81 2.98 4.57 -14.45
N MET A 82 2.89 3.34 -13.96
CA MET A 82 2.14 2.26 -14.59
C MET A 82 1.22 1.65 -13.55
N ARG A 83 -0.07 1.50 -13.86
CA ARG A 83 -0.98 0.69 -13.04
C ARG A 83 -1.12 -0.67 -13.66
N MET A 84 -1.15 -1.70 -12.84
CA MET A 84 -1.32 -3.07 -13.30
C MET A 84 -2.30 -3.77 -12.40
N CYS A 85 -3.25 -4.45 -13.01
CA CYS A 85 -4.34 -5.12 -12.34
C CYS A 85 -4.27 -6.62 -12.56
N VAL A 86 -4.55 -7.41 -11.52
CA VAL A 86 -4.70 -8.86 -11.58
C VAL A 86 -6.04 -9.25 -10.99
N TRP A 87 -6.81 -10.02 -11.76
CA TRP A 87 -8.01 -10.69 -11.28
C TRP A 87 -7.72 -12.16 -11.08
N ARG A 88 -8.11 -12.71 -9.92
CA ARG A 88 -7.90 -14.13 -9.59
C ARG A 88 -8.45 -15.08 -10.66
N THR A 89 -9.64 -14.79 -11.19
CA THR A 89 -10.38 -15.69 -12.10
C THR A 89 -9.72 -15.85 -13.46
N THR A 90 -9.01 -14.84 -13.93
CA THR A 90 -8.39 -14.84 -15.26
C THR A 90 -6.86 -14.81 -15.21
N PHE A 91 -6.28 -14.50 -14.04
CA PHE A 91 -4.86 -14.23 -13.83
C PHE A 91 -4.28 -13.33 -14.93
N CYS A 92 -5.09 -12.40 -15.43
CA CYS A 92 -4.73 -11.50 -16.50
C CYS A 92 -4.12 -10.24 -15.89
N VAL A 93 -2.86 -9.97 -16.24
CA VAL A 93 -2.19 -8.72 -15.86
C VAL A 93 -2.43 -7.71 -16.97
N LEU A 94 -3.27 -6.71 -16.73
CA LEU A 94 -3.57 -5.67 -17.70
C LEU A 94 -2.79 -4.39 -17.36
N PRO A 95 -1.90 -3.91 -18.24
CA PRO A 95 -1.23 -2.64 -18.05
C PRO A 95 -2.19 -1.49 -18.35
N VAL A 96 -2.34 -0.58 -17.40
CA VAL A 96 -2.87 0.77 -17.61
C VAL A 96 -1.68 1.71 -17.52
N VAL A 97 -1.09 2.03 -18.67
CA VAL A 97 0.05 2.95 -18.74
C VAL A 97 -0.45 4.37 -18.54
N LEU A 98 0.05 5.04 -17.50
CA LEU A 98 -0.27 6.43 -17.19
C LEU A 98 0.97 7.28 -17.41
N GLY A 99 1.21 7.67 -18.66
CA GLY A 99 2.31 8.57 -19.05
C GLY A 99 3.29 7.95 -20.05
N ASN A 100 4.47 8.57 -20.17
CA ASN A 100 5.52 8.19 -21.11
C ASN A 100 6.43 7.12 -20.50
N VAL A 101 5.96 5.89 -20.40
CA VAL A 101 6.83 4.76 -20.03
C VAL A 101 7.60 4.31 -21.28
N GLN A 102 8.94 4.31 -21.23
CA GLN A 102 9.75 3.74 -22.31
C GLN A 102 9.42 2.24 -22.45
N ALA A 103 8.70 1.93 -23.51
CA ALA A 103 8.03 0.65 -23.72
C ALA A 103 9.02 -0.42 -24.22
N GLY A 104 9.05 -1.56 -23.52
CA GLY A 104 9.84 -2.73 -23.87
C GLY A 104 10.20 -3.55 -22.64
N ALA A 105 11.44 -3.43 -22.17
CA ALA A 105 11.97 -4.18 -21.03
C ALA A 105 11.24 -3.92 -19.71
N SER A 106 10.64 -2.74 -19.52
CA SER A 106 9.96 -2.38 -18.27
C SER A 106 8.61 -3.08 -18.09
N ILE A 107 7.97 -3.57 -19.16
CA ILE A 107 6.65 -4.22 -19.07
C ILE A 107 6.77 -5.65 -18.54
N GLU A 108 7.69 -6.45 -19.06
CA GLU A 108 7.87 -7.83 -18.59
C GLU A 108 8.29 -7.87 -17.12
N ILE A 109 9.21 -6.99 -16.72
CA ILE A 109 9.62 -6.82 -15.32
C ILE A 109 8.40 -6.42 -14.48
N ALA A 110 7.58 -5.47 -14.94
CA ALA A 110 6.40 -5.06 -14.22
C ALA A 110 5.38 -6.21 -14.07
N HIS A 111 5.13 -6.98 -15.13
CA HIS A 111 4.27 -8.17 -15.09
C HIS A 111 4.75 -9.19 -14.04
N ASP A 112 6.05 -9.47 -14.03
CA ASP A 112 6.64 -10.42 -13.08
C ASP A 112 6.57 -9.89 -11.64
N MET A 113 6.85 -8.60 -11.41
CA MET A 113 6.68 -7.96 -10.10
C MET A 113 5.23 -8.07 -9.60
N VAL A 114 4.26 -7.79 -10.47
CA VAL A 114 2.83 -7.87 -10.13
C VAL A 114 2.43 -9.29 -9.78
N ARG A 115 2.88 -10.28 -10.59
CA ARG A 115 2.62 -11.69 -10.35
C ARG A 115 3.18 -12.17 -9.01
N ARG A 116 4.45 -11.85 -8.74
CA ARG A 116 5.09 -12.17 -7.45
C ARG A 116 4.36 -11.53 -6.28
N SER A 117 3.91 -10.28 -6.44
CA SER A 117 3.13 -9.57 -5.42
C SER A 117 1.78 -10.24 -5.14
N PHE A 118 1.06 -10.63 -6.19
CA PHE A 118 -0.22 -11.34 -6.06
C PHE A 118 -0.03 -12.66 -5.30
N LEU A 119 0.94 -13.46 -5.70
CA LEU A 119 1.21 -14.77 -5.08
C LEU A 119 1.66 -14.63 -3.62
N ALA A 120 2.50 -13.65 -3.30
CA ALA A 120 2.94 -13.41 -1.93
C ALA A 120 1.77 -13.02 -1.01
N ILE A 121 0.89 -12.12 -1.47
CA ILE A 121 -0.31 -11.74 -0.70
C ILE A 121 -1.27 -12.93 -0.59
N GLU A 122 -1.50 -13.66 -1.67
CA GLU A 122 -2.38 -14.85 -1.64
C GLU A 122 -1.87 -15.92 -0.68
N GLU A 123 -0.56 -16.17 -0.65
CA GLU A 123 0.08 -17.08 0.29
C GLU A 123 -0.14 -16.64 1.73
N ALA A 124 0.07 -15.35 2.03
CA ALA A 124 -0.11 -14.80 3.38
C ALA A 124 -1.56 -14.85 3.86
N LEU A 125 -2.53 -14.77 2.95
CA LEU A 125 -3.96 -14.83 3.25
C LEU A 125 -4.46 -16.26 3.50
N ARG A 126 -3.81 -17.26 2.90
CA ARG A 126 -4.30 -18.66 2.88
C ARG A 126 -4.52 -19.26 4.27
N PRO A 127 -3.63 -19.11 5.27
CA PRO A 127 -3.84 -19.69 6.61
C PRO A 127 -5.08 -19.13 7.33
N ARG A 128 -5.57 -17.96 6.93
CA ARG A 128 -6.74 -17.30 7.50
C ARG A 128 -8.01 -17.52 6.69
N GLY A 129 -7.95 -18.30 5.61
CA GLY A 129 -9.09 -18.61 4.73
C GLY A 129 -9.56 -17.43 3.87
N TYR A 130 -8.77 -16.36 3.77
CA TYR A 130 -9.10 -15.22 2.90
C TYR A 130 -8.69 -15.50 1.47
N THR A 131 -9.49 -14.98 0.53
CA THR A 131 -9.25 -15.13 -0.91
C THR A 131 -8.99 -13.77 -1.53
N LEU A 132 -7.79 -13.57 -2.09
CA LEU A 132 -7.49 -12.39 -2.93
C LEU A 132 -8.28 -12.50 -4.23
N ARG A 133 -9.19 -11.54 -4.49
CA ARG A 133 -10.00 -11.48 -5.72
C ARG A 133 -9.36 -10.59 -6.77
N PHE A 134 -8.79 -9.48 -6.33
CA PHE A 134 -8.24 -8.44 -7.17
C PHE A 134 -7.03 -7.82 -6.50
N LEU A 135 -5.98 -7.55 -7.28
CA LEU A 135 -4.83 -6.76 -6.88
C LEU A 135 -4.56 -5.71 -7.95
N GLU A 136 -4.46 -4.46 -7.54
CA GLU A 136 -3.97 -3.38 -8.38
C GLU A 136 -2.72 -2.80 -7.73
N VAL A 137 -1.64 -2.76 -8.50
CA VAL A 137 -0.39 -2.15 -8.07
C VAL A 137 -0.09 -0.96 -8.96
N THR A 138 0.50 0.07 -8.37
CA THR A 138 1.05 1.19 -9.12
C THR A 138 2.56 1.15 -9.03
N LEU A 139 3.21 1.03 -10.19
CA LEU A 139 4.65 1.05 -10.36
C LEU A 139 5.09 2.46 -10.76
N GLY A 140 6.26 2.84 -10.31
CA GLY A 140 6.89 4.12 -10.62
C GLY A 140 8.39 3.96 -10.75
N VAL A 141 9.03 4.92 -11.40
CA VAL A 141 10.48 4.96 -11.56
C VAL A 141 11.06 5.94 -10.55
N THR A 142 12.02 5.49 -9.74
CA THR A 142 12.72 6.37 -8.78
C THR A 142 13.66 7.34 -9.50
N THR A 143 14.19 8.34 -8.79
CA THR A 143 15.23 9.24 -9.32
C THR A 143 16.51 8.53 -9.76
N GLU A 144 16.71 7.29 -9.34
CA GLU A 144 17.84 6.43 -9.70
C GLU A 144 17.50 5.46 -10.84
N ASN A 145 16.38 5.70 -11.52
CA ASN A 145 15.91 4.89 -12.64
C ASN A 145 15.56 3.44 -12.26
N ALA A 146 15.16 3.18 -11.01
CA ALA A 146 14.70 1.87 -10.56
C ALA A 146 13.17 1.78 -10.62
N LEU A 147 12.65 0.70 -11.19
CA LEU A 147 11.22 0.39 -11.17
C LEU A 147 10.82 -0.18 -9.80
N VAL A 148 9.85 0.44 -9.14
CA VAL A 148 9.38 0.04 -7.81
C VAL A 148 7.86 0.05 -7.73
N ILE A 149 7.28 -0.81 -6.90
CA ILE A 149 5.86 -0.65 -6.51
C ILE A 149 5.77 0.47 -5.47
N TYR A 150 4.93 1.47 -5.73
CA TYR A 150 4.74 2.59 -4.81
C TYR A 150 3.33 2.74 -4.25
N ASP A 151 2.35 2.02 -4.79
CA ASP A 151 0.99 1.97 -4.23
C ASP A 151 0.33 0.61 -4.52
N VAL A 152 -0.57 0.18 -3.64
CA VAL A 152 -1.26 -1.12 -3.73
C VAL A 152 -2.72 -0.93 -3.31
N ARG A 153 -3.62 -1.56 -4.06
CA ARG A 153 -5.04 -1.73 -3.73
C ARG A 153 -5.43 -3.18 -3.91
N SER A 154 -6.32 -3.69 -3.08
CA SER A 154 -6.85 -5.04 -3.28
C SER A 154 -8.32 -5.15 -2.91
N GLU A 155 -8.96 -6.19 -3.42
CA GLU A 155 -10.25 -6.68 -2.91
C GLU A 155 -10.07 -8.14 -2.46
N LEU A 156 -10.56 -8.44 -1.26
CA LEU A 156 -10.51 -9.74 -0.63
C LEU A 156 -11.92 -10.24 -0.36
N ARG A 157 -12.07 -11.57 -0.36
CA ARG A 157 -13.23 -12.25 0.20
C ARG A 157 -12.84 -12.96 1.49
N ALA A 158 -13.54 -12.63 2.57
CA ALA A 158 -13.41 -13.27 3.86
C ALA A 158 -14.08 -14.67 3.87
N PRO A 159 -13.73 -15.55 4.84
CA PRO A 159 -14.34 -16.89 4.94
C PRO A 159 -15.87 -16.88 5.08
N ASN A 160 -16.42 -15.85 5.73
CA ASN A 160 -17.87 -15.66 5.90
C ASN A 160 -18.57 -15.09 4.64
N GLY A 161 -17.82 -14.80 3.57
CA GLY A 161 -18.33 -14.24 2.32
C GLY A 161 -18.23 -12.73 2.20
N ASP A 162 -17.88 -12.02 3.28
CA ASP A 162 -17.77 -10.56 3.28
C ASP A 162 -16.64 -10.08 2.37
N LEU A 163 -16.80 -8.86 1.85
CA LEU A 163 -15.78 -8.20 1.06
C LEU A 163 -14.98 -7.25 1.95
N LEU A 164 -13.65 -7.41 1.92
CA LEU A 164 -12.70 -6.47 2.50
C LEU A 164 -11.82 -5.90 1.40
N PHE A 165 -11.10 -4.82 1.71
CA PHE A 165 -10.19 -4.20 0.76
C PHE A 165 -8.94 -3.66 1.45
N PHE A 166 -7.84 -3.58 0.69
CA PHE A 166 -6.68 -2.80 1.08
C PHE A 166 -6.76 -1.43 0.42
N PRO A 167 -6.83 -0.33 1.19
CA PRO A 167 -6.98 1.00 0.62
C PRO A 167 -5.67 1.49 0.00
N ARG A 168 -5.78 2.32 -1.03
CA ARG A 168 -4.67 3.09 -1.59
C ARG A 168 -4.26 4.24 -0.69
N TYR A 169 -3.10 4.82 -0.99
CA TYR A 169 -2.63 6.03 -0.34
C TYR A 169 -3.62 7.22 -0.44
N GLY A 170 -4.35 7.36 -1.56
CA GLY A 170 -5.24 8.49 -1.82
C GLY A 170 -6.74 8.20 -1.73
N ASP A 171 -7.14 7.03 -1.24
CA ASP A 171 -8.56 6.65 -1.22
C ASP A 171 -9.37 7.57 -0.28
N ILE A 172 -10.54 7.98 -0.76
CA ILE A 172 -11.55 8.64 0.07
C ILE A 172 -12.24 7.53 0.88
N LEU A 173 -11.68 7.23 2.05
CA LEU A 173 -12.30 6.35 3.05
C LEU A 173 -13.56 7.00 3.58
N SER A 174 -14.40 6.36 4.38
CA SER A 174 -15.60 6.87 5.05
C SER A 174 -15.67 6.34 6.49
N PRO A 175 -16.48 6.91 7.40
CA PRO A 175 -16.63 6.36 8.75
C PRO A 175 -17.11 4.89 8.75
N GLU A 176 -17.90 4.51 7.74
CA GLU A 176 -18.41 3.16 7.53
C GLU A 176 -17.28 2.16 7.20
N ASP A 177 -16.16 2.65 6.67
CA ASP A 177 -14.97 1.84 6.38
C ASP A 177 -14.15 1.50 7.64
N THR A 178 -14.47 2.08 8.81
CA THR A 178 -13.68 1.86 10.04
C THR A 178 -13.58 0.38 10.39
N GLU A 179 -14.70 -0.34 10.39
CA GLU A 179 -14.74 -1.75 10.77
C GLU A 179 -14.08 -2.66 9.72
N PRO A 180 -14.39 -2.54 8.41
CA PRO A 180 -13.64 -3.25 7.36
C PRO A 180 -12.12 -3.00 7.42
N LEU A 181 -11.69 -1.76 7.66
CA LEU A 181 -10.28 -1.42 7.79
C LEU A 181 -9.66 -1.98 9.06
N ARG A 182 -10.40 -2.04 10.17
CA ARG A 182 -9.92 -2.66 11.42
C ARG A 182 -9.65 -4.14 11.19
N LEU A 183 -10.59 -4.86 10.57
CA LEU A 183 -10.42 -6.27 10.23
C LEU A 183 -9.26 -6.50 9.26
N ALA A 184 -9.12 -5.63 8.25
CA ALA A 184 -7.98 -5.69 7.33
C ALA A 184 -6.65 -5.40 8.04
N ALA A 185 -6.61 -4.44 8.97
CA ALA A 185 -5.41 -4.13 9.76
C ALA A 185 -4.97 -5.33 10.61
N GLU A 186 -5.90 -5.94 11.35
CA GLU A 186 -5.67 -7.17 12.14
C GLU A 186 -5.20 -8.35 11.27
N LEU A 187 -5.81 -8.52 10.09
CA LEU A 187 -5.40 -9.55 9.14
C LEU A 187 -3.95 -9.33 8.70
N THR A 188 -3.59 -8.11 8.30
CA THR A 188 -2.25 -7.81 7.78
C THR A 188 -1.16 -7.81 8.85
N GLU A 189 -1.47 -7.61 10.13
CA GLU A 189 -0.48 -7.78 11.22
C GLU A 189 0.13 -9.18 11.21
N SER A 190 -0.64 -10.18 10.82
CA SER A 190 -0.16 -11.56 10.77
C SER A 190 0.79 -11.86 9.61
N PHE A 191 0.93 -10.94 8.64
CA PHE A 191 1.80 -11.14 7.46
C PHE A 191 3.29 -10.99 7.80
N CYS A 192 3.59 -10.24 8.85
CA CYS A 192 4.96 -10.03 9.30
C CYS A 192 5.06 -10.47 10.75
N PRO A 193 5.80 -11.55 11.07
CA PRO A 193 6.12 -11.82 12.47
C PRO A 193 6.87 -10.59 12.99
N GLN A 194 6.26 -9.84 13.90
CA GLN A 194 6.94 -8.71 14.51
C GLN A 194 8.22 -9.22 15.19
N PRO A 195 9.36 -8.51 15.08
CA PRO A 195 10.43 -8.75 16.03
C PRO A 195 9.84 -8.55 17.43
N ALA A 196 9.94 -9.58 18.28
CA ALA A 196 9.45 -9.53 19.65
C ALA A 196 10.11 -8.34 20.37
N GLY A 197 9.35 -7.26 20.56
CA GLY A 197 9.79 -6.01 21.16
C GLY A 197 8.59 -5.16 21.58
N PRO A 198 8.66 -4.43 22.69
CA PRO A 198 7.49 -4.10 23.49
C PRO A 198 6.71 -2.95 22.86
N PHE A 199 5.52 -3.22 22.34
CA PHE A 199 4.52 -2.18 22.20
C PHE A 199 3.81 -2.02 23.55
N PRO A 200 3.75 -0.79 24.11
CA PRO A 200 3.00 -0.55 25.33
C PRO A 200 1.51 -0.73 25.03
N SER A 201 0.93 -1.76 25.63
CA SER A 201 -0.51 -1.94 25.77
C SER A 201 -1.08 -0.77 26.57
N GLY A 202 -1.67 0.22 25.90
CA GLY A 202 -2.26 1.34 26.64
C GLY A 202 -2.75 2.50 25.80
N TYR A 203 -3.60 2.27 24.81
CA TYR A 203 -4.39 3.36 24.20
C TYR A 203 -5.86 2.98 23.89
N PHE A 204 -6.33 1.83 24.40
CA PHE A 204 -7.74 1.50 24.43
C PHE A 204 -8.18 1.26 25.88
N SER A 205 -8.48 2.36 26.56
CA SER A 205 -9.26 2.44 27.79
C SER A 205 -9.89 3.83 27.87
#